data_AF-A0A7J4AWD7-F1
#
_entry.id   AF-A0A7J4AWD7-F1
#
_cell.length_a   1.000
_cell.length_b   1.000
_cell.length_c   1.000
_cell.angle_alpha   90.00
_cell.angle_beta   90.00
_cell.angle_gamma   90.00
#
_symmetry.space_group_name_H-M   'P 1'
#
loop_
_entity.id
_entity.type
_entity.pdbx_description
1 polymer ?
#
loop_
_entity_poly.entity_id
_entity_poly.type
_entity_poly.pdbx_seq_one_letter_code
_entity_poly.pdbx_strand_id
1 'polypeptide(L)'
;MTSVADALLALFVARGDCYARQLDKGGYVKMEEPVTSDTLTRHLKGDITVGAYQLNINSLVKWVCFDLDPESLSNPKETAVKILQVCFEKQEEDDGVERPRIWPSAVLLEASRYPDSSYHIWILFSLPVHAKAARWLGLRILELANLNPKQVELFPKQSELDGARSFGNLVKLPLGFHRVEKKWSRILDLETFEPLPNDVVLSVWGISFSDADFQRLLSFEEKKHVQAMFSFPENYKPLRSTEEEQVVQFLAKYWRVKHRNTLETAFLGYCLKKGVSYESAKRIVERVCDLTVDEEKDARLRLVDYHYQNRRNLGAKLAGVSWIREVVKGSDLK
;
A
#
# COMPACT_ATOMS: atom_id res chain seq x y z
N MET A 1 2.08 37.42 -3.01
CA MET A 1 2.75 36.14 -3.31
C MET A 1 2.46 35.20 -2.16
N THR A 2 1.87 34.04 -2.43
CA THR A 2 1.64 33.00 -1.41
C THR A 2 3.00 32.47 -0.95
N SER A 3 3.30 32.51 0.34
CA SER A 3 4.57 31.99 0.86
C SER A 3 4.56 30.45 0.92
N VAL A 4 5.72 29.81 1.03
CA VAL A 4 5.82 28.36 1.28
C VAL A 4 5.07 27.96 2.54
N ALA A 5 5.10 28.81 3.58
CA ALA A 5 4.34 28.59 4.81
C ALA A 5 2.82 28.59 4.56
N ASP A 6 2.32 29.56 3.80
CA ASP A 6 0.89 29.64 3.46
C ASP A 6 0.45 28.45 2.60
N ALA A 7 1.31 27.98 1.69
CA ALA A 7 1.06 26.80 0.89
C ALA A 7 1.00 25.53 1.73
N LEU A 8 1.93 25.34 2.68
CA LEU A 8 1.88 24.22 3.60
C LEU A 8 0.60 24.24 4.46
N LEU A 9 0.17 25.42 4.91
CA LEU A 9 -1.07 25.61 5.65
C LEU A 9 -2.28 25.20 4.80
N ALA A 10 -2.34 25.69 3.56
CA ALA A 10 -3.43 25.41 2.64
C ALA A 10 -3.51 23.92 2.27
N LEU A 11 -2.37 23.29 1.95
CA LEU A 11 -2.30 21.93 1.41
C LEU A 11 -2.39 20.84 2.48
N PHE A 12 -1.75 21.02 3.64
CA PHE A 12 -1.56 19.92 4.59
C PHE A 12 -2.39 20.04 5.87
N VAL A 13 -2.84 21.23 6.25
CA VAL A 13 -3.54 21.43 7.52
C VAL A 13 -5.04 21.23 7.31
N ALA A 14 -5.54 20.03 7.63
CA ALA A 14 -6.98 19.75 7.71
C ALA A 14 -7.57 20.26 9.02
N ARG A 15 -6.86 20.06 10.13
CA ARG A 15 -7.25 20.49 11.47
C ARG A 15 -6.46 21.73 11.90
N GLY A 16 -7.10 22.89 11.83
CA GLY A 16 -6.44 24.19 12.04
C GLY A 16 -6.48 24.72 13.48
N ASP A 17 -7.27 24.14 14.37
CA ASP A 17 -7.44 24.54 15.77
C ASP A 17 -6.32 24.05 16.70
N CYS A 18 -5.49 23.10 16.24
CA CYS A 18 -4.40 22.52 17.01
C CYS A 18 -3.33 21.93 16.10
N TYR A 19 -2.13 21.74 16.64
CA TYR A 19 -1.07 20.95 15.99
C TYR A 19 -0.31 20.12 17.02
N ALA A 20 0.57 19.25 16.54
CA ALA A 20 1.48 18.52 17.40
C ALA A 20 2.91 19.04 17.24
N ARG A 21 3.64 19.21 18.33
CA ARG A 21 5.06 19.60 18.30
C ARG A 21 5.93 18.39 18.65
N GLN A 22 6.90 18.06 17.80
CA GLN A 22 7.87 17.02 18.10
C GLN A 22 8.80 17.46 19.23
N LEU A 23 9.07 16.59 20.20
CA LEU A 23 10.03 16.86 21.27
C LEU A 23 11.45 16.42 20.84
N ASP A 24 12.48 16.98 21.48
CA ASP A 24 13.88 16.67 21.14
C ASP A 24 14.25 15.20 21.32
N LYS A 25 13.61 14.51 22.27
CA LYS A 25 13.80 13.08 22.54
C LYS A 25 12.83 12.19 21.75
N GLY A 26 12.08 12.76 20.80
CA GLY A 26 11.06 12.07 20.03
C GLY A 26 9.67 12.17 20.64
N GLY A 27 8.70 11.55 19.98
CA GLY A 27 7.28 11.72 20.31
C GLY A 27 6.76 13.12 19.98
N TYR A 28 5.46 13.31 20.20
CA TYR A 28 4.75 14.53 19.87
C TYR A 28 3.85 14.96 21.04
N VAL A 29 3.84 16.25 21.34
CA VAL A 29 2.91 16.86 22.30
C VAL A 29 1.89 17.70 21.56
N LYS A 30 0.62 17.58 21.93
CA LYS A 30 -0.46 18.41 21.37
C LYS A 30 -0.30 19.85 21.87
N MET A 31 -0.40 20.79 20.95
CA MET A 31 -0.50 22.23 21.20
C MET A 31 -1.94 22.66 20.94
N GLU A 32 -2.62 23.17 21.95
CA GLU A 32 -4.01 23.68 21.87
C GLU A 32 -4.02 25.12 21.34
N GLU A 33 -3.34 25.32 20.21
CA GLU A 33 -3.18 26.61 19.55
C GLU A 33 -3.41 26.44 18.04
N PRO A 34 -4.00 27.44 17.37
CA PRO A 34 -4.26 27.34 15.94
C PRO A 34 -2.96 27.26 15.13
N VAL A 35 -3.02 26.55 14.01
CA VAL A 35 -1.92 26.51 13.05
C VAL A 35 -1.96 27.77 12.20
N THR A 36 -0.90 28.56 12.24
CA THR A 36 -0.79 29.83 11.51
C THR A 36 0.40 29.81 10.54
N SER A 37 0.46 30.81 9.66
CA SER A 37 1.62 31.02 8.79
C SER A 37 2.91 31.24 9.59
N ASP A 38 2.85 31.87 10.76
CA ASP A 38 4.01 32.00 11.67
C ASP A 38 4.44 30.63 12.23
N THR A 39 3.48 29.80 12.65
CA THR A 39 3.73 28.43 13.10
C THR A 39 4.51 27.65 12.04
N LEU A 40 4.12 27.77 10.77
CA LEU A 40 4.77 27.08 9.66
C LEU A 40 6.07 27.75 9.21
N THR A 41 6.22 29.06 9.39
CA THR A 41 7.50 29.75 9.19
C THR A 41 8.55 29.24 10.18
N ARG A 42 8.18 29.09 11.46
CA ARG A 42 9.04 28.50 12.50
C ARG A 42 9.35 27.03 12.22
N HIS A 43 8.41 26.30 11.63
CA HIS A 43 8.63 24.93 11.16
C HIS A 43 9.72 24.85 10.08
N LEU A 44 9.60 25.70 9.06
CA LEU A 44 10.54 25.79 7.94
C LEU A 44 11.93 26.27 8.36
N LYS A 45 12.02 27.12 9.39
CA LYS A 45 13.28 27.55 10.01
C LYS A 45 13.90 26.50 10.92
N GLY A 46 13.15 25.46 11.29
CA GLY A 46 13.61 24.42 12.20
C GLY A 46 13.53 24.82 13.67
N ASP A 47 12.88 25.94 14.00
CA ASP A 47 12.65 26.41 15.38
C ASP A 47 11.70 25.48 16.12
N ILE A 48 10.67 24.96 15.42
CA ILE A 48 9.77 23.89 15.88
C ILE A 48 9.61 22.80 14.81
N THR A 49 9.12 21.62 15.19
CA THR A 49 8.74 20.57 14.23
C THR A 49 7.27 20.26 14.41
N VAL A 50 6.48 20.55 13.39
CA VAL A 50 5.03 20.47 13.42
C VAL A 50 4.58 19.15 12.80
N GLY A 51 3.74 18.41 13.51
CA GLY A 51 2.92 17.33 12.99
C GLY A 51 1.49 17.82 12.80
N ALA A 52 0.93 17.58 11.62
CA ALA A 52 -0.46 17.89 11.33
C ALA A 52 -1.35 16.68 11.59
N TYR A 53 -2.45 16.89 12.30
CA TYR A 53 -3.49 15.88 12.46
C TYR A 53 -4.20 15.64 11.13
N GLN A 54 -4.43 14.37 10.81
CA GLN A 54 -4.93 13.94 9.50
C GLN A 54 -6.37 14.42 9.24
N LEU A 55 -7.24 14.29 10.25
CA LEU A 55 -8.67 14.54 10.16
C LEU A 55 -9.01 15.86 10.84
N ASN A 56 -9.89 16.65 10.24
CA ASN A 56 -10.59 17.72 10.93
C ASN A 56 -11.77 17.16 11.76
N ILE A 57 -12.47 18.04 12.48
CA ILE A 57 -13.60 17.66 13.36
C ILE A 57 -14.77 16.98 12.63
N ASN A 58 -14.86 17.15 11.31
CA ASN A 58 -15.88 16.53 10.46
C ASN A 58 -15.35 15.26 9.75
N SER A 59 -14.21 14.72 10.19
CA SER A 59 -13.53 13.57 9.57
C SER A 59 -13.19 13.78 8.08
N LEU A 60 -12.91 15.03 7.70
CA LEU A 60 -12.40 15.37 6.38
C LEU A 60 -10.87 15.48 6.41
N VAL A 61 -10.24 15.12 5.30
CA VAL A 61 -8.78 15.15 5.11
C VAL A 61 -8.42 15.93 3.84
N LYS A 62 -7.21 16.48 3.81
CA LYS A 62 -6.67 17.16 2.61
C LYS A 62 -5.69 16.32 1.81
N TRP A 63 -5.35 15.13 2.30
CA TRP A 63 -4.36 14.29 1.66
C TRP A 63 -4.49 12.82 2.05
N VAL A 64 -3.94 11.96 1.19
CA VAL A 64 -3.47 10.61 1.51
C VAL A 64 -1.97 10.67 1.67
N CYS A 65 -1.41 9.95 2.65
CA CYS A 65 0.04 9.83 2.83
C CYS A 65 0.45 8.37 2.97
N PHE A 66 1.42 7.96 2.16
CA PHE A 66 2.13 6.69 2.34
C PHE A 66 3.47 6.98 3.00
N ASP A 67 3.63 6.53 4.24
CA ASP A 67 4.88 6.65 4.98
C ASP A 67 5.71 5.35 4.82
N LEU A 68 6.90 5.52 4.25
CA LEU A 68 7.80 4.48 3.77
C LEU A 68 9.10 4.53 4.57
N ASP A 69 9.09 3.89 5.73
CA ASP A 69 10.21 3.89 6.67
C ASP A 69 11.16 2.70 6.43
N PRO A 70 12.49 2.90 6.40
CA PRO A 70 13.46 1.81 6.21
C PRO A 70 13.45 0.79 7.36
N GLU A 71 12.93 1.15 8.53
CA GLU A 71 12.73 0.27 9.67
C GLU A 71 11.59 -0.74 9.41
N SER A 72 10.63 -0.42 8.55
CA SER A 72 9.48 -1.28 8.20
C SER A 72 9.61 -1.95 6.82
N LEU A 73 10.43 -1.39 5.93
CA LEU A 73 10.55 -1.79 4.54
C LEU A 73 12.01 -2.07 4.18
N SER A 74 12.26 -3.22 3.55
CA SER A 74 13.60 -3.59 3.07
C SER A 74 14.11 -2.69 1.94
N ASN A 75 13.21 -2.12 1.13
CA ASN A 75 13.54 -1.19 0.06
C ASN A 75 12.46 -0.11 -0.08
N PRO A 76 12.54 0.98 0.71
CA PRO A 76 11.57 2.07 0.67
C PRO A 76 11.50 2.77 -0.69
N LYS A 77 12.64 2.93 -1.38
CA LYS A 77 12.70 3.57 -2.70
C LYS A 77 11.95 2.77 -3.75
N GLU A 78 12.18 1.45 -3.82
CA GLU A 78 11.43 0.58 -4.75
C GLU A 78 9.93 0.56 -4.42
N THR A 79 9.57 0.62 -3.14
CA THR A 79 8.18 0.71 -2.71
C THR A 79 7.54 2.02 -3.18
N ALA A 80 8.26 3.14 -3.06
CA ALA A 80 7.83 4.43 -3.57
C ALA A 80 7.60 4.40 -5.09
N VAL A 81 8.55 3.84 -5.84
CA VAL A 81 8.45 3.70 -7.31
C VAL A 81 7.19 2.91 -7.71
N LYS A 82 6.87 1.80 -7.04
CA LYS A 82 5.66 1.01 -7.33
C LYS A 82 4.38 1.80 -7.09
N ILE A 83 4.32 2.60 -6.01
CA ILE A 83 3.17 3.46 -5.72
C ILE A 83 3.02 4.53 -6.80
N LEU A 84 4.12 5.22 -7.15
CA LEU A 84 4.12 6.27 -8.18
C LEU A 84 3.75 5.71 -9.56
N GLN A 85 4.23 4.51 -9.92
CA GLN A 85 3.86 3.83 -11.16
C GLN A 85 2.36 3.57 -11.25
N VAL A 86 1.71 3.15 -10.16
CA VAL A 86 0.26 2.98 -10.12
C VAL A 86 -0.44 4.33 -10.25
N CYS A 87 0.01 5.36 -9.51
CA CYS A 87 -0.58 6.69 -9.60
C CYS A 87 -0.55 7.25 -11.03
N PHE A 88 0.56 7.04 -11.76
CA PHE A 88 0.77 7.63 -13.08
C PHE A 88 0.46 6.69 -14.25
N GLU A 89 -0.01 5.47 -13.96
CA GLU A 89 -0.49 4.55 -14.98
C GLU A 89 -1.61 5.23 -15.77
N LYS A 90 -1.42 5.33 -17.08
CA LYS A 90 -2.41 5.90 -17.98
C LYS A 90 -3.48 4.87 -18.33
N GLN A 91 -4.73 5.31 -18.34
CA GLN A 91 -5.85 4.54 -18.83
C GLN A 91 -6.60 5.33 -19.89
N GLU A 92 -6.99 4.64 -20.96
CA GLU A 92 -7.92 5.19 -21.94
C GLU A 92 -9.31 5.27 -21.31
N GLU A 93 -9.88 6.47 -21.29
CA GLU A 93 -11.25 6.71 -20.83
C GLU A 93 -12.26 6.56 -21.98
N ASP A 94 -13.57 6.63 -21.68
CA ASP A 94 -14.66 6.43 -22.66
C ASP A 94 -14.61 7.41 -23.85
N ASP A 95 -13.92 8.54 -23.70
CA ASP A 95 -13.70 9.54 -24.75
C ASP A 95 -12.43 9.29 -25.60
N GLY A 96 -11.74 8.17 -25.37
CA GLY A 96 -10.51 7.78 -26.08
C GLY A 96 -9.26 8.55 -25.65
N VAL A 97 -9.34 9.35 -24.58
CA VAL A 97 -8.20 10.12 -24.07
C VAL A 97 -7.52 9.35 -22.95
N GLU A 98 -6.19 9.16 -23.07
CA GLU A 98 -5.39 8.60 -22.00
C GLU A 98 -5.17 9.61 -20.87
N ARG A 99 -5.60 9.25 -19.66
CA ARG A 99 -5.38 10.05 -18.45
C ARG A 99 -4.69 9.22 -17.37
N PRO A 100 -3.78 9.80 -16.56
CA PRO A 100 -3.21 9.09 -15.43
C PRO A 100 -4.29 8.85 -14.37
N ARG A 101 -4.17 7.76 -13.58
CA ARG A 101 -5.07 7.53 -12.43
C ARG A 101 -5.08 8.71 -11.46
N ILE A 102 -3.92 9.31 -11.24
CA ILE A 102 -3.69 10.49 -10.41
C ILE A 102 -2.74 11.42 -11.16
N TRP A 103 -3.15 12.68 -11.32
CA TRP A 103 -2.32 13.69 -11.97
C TRP A 103 -1.02 13.94 -11.17
N PRO A 104 0.17 13.94 -11.81
CA PRO A 104 1.44 14.21 -11.12
C PRO A 104 1.45 15.53 -10.35
N SER A 105 0.73 16.55 -10.83
CA SER A 105 0.59 17.84 -10.14
C SER A 105 -0.08 17.75 -8.76
N ALA A 106 -0.75 16.64 -8.44
CA ALA A 106 -1.38 16.38 -7.15
C ALA A 106 -0.54 15.50 -6.23
N VAL A 107 0.64 15.05 -6.68
CA VAL A 107 1.50 14.14 -5.94
C VAL A 107 2.78 14.84 -5.52
N LEU A 108 3.15 14.70 -4.25
CA LEU A 108 4.45 15.12 -3.73
C LEU A 108 5.20 13.93 -3.16
N LEU A 109 6.47 13.79 -3.56
CA LEU A 109 7.41 12.88 -2.94
C LEU A 109 8.30 13.69 -1.99
N GLU A 110 8.38 13.26 -0.74
CA GLU A 110 9.22 13.88 0.29
C GLU A 110 10.19 12.83 0.83
N ALA A 111 11.49 13.11 0.88
CA ALA A 111 12.38 12.43 1.82
C ALA A 111 12.11 12.98 3.21
N SER A 112 11.48 12.22 4.10
CA SER A 112 11.07 12.68 5.43
C SER A 112 12.28 12.93 6.36
N ARG A 113 13.43 12.31 6.03
CA ARG A 113 14.73 12.37 6.72
C ARG A 113 15.91 12.33 5.72
N TYR A 114 16.06 13.32 4.86
CA TYR A 114 17.13 13.31 3.84
C TYR A 114 18.54 13.26 4.46
N PRO A 115 19.49 12.44 3.95
CA PRO A 115 19.43 11.60 2.75
C PRO A 115 19.03 10.12 2.99
N ASP A 116 18.37 9.81 4.11
CA ASP A 116 17.94 8.44 4.38
C ASP A 116 16.89 7.99 3.37
N SER A 117 16.80 6.68 3.15
CA SER A 117 15.72 6.07 2.37
C SER A 117 14.42 6.03 3.17
N SER A 118 13.92 7.17 3.62
CA SER A 118 12.65 7.34 4.33
C SER A 118 11.81 8.35 3.58
N TYR A 119 10.64 7.92 3.08
CA TYR A 119 9.85 8.70 2.13
C TYR A 119 8.41 8.86 2.58
N HIS A 120 7.83 10.03 2.32
CA HIS A 120 6.39 10.21 2.28
C HIS A 120 5.96 10.44 0.83
N ILE A 121 4.90 9.74 0.39
CA ILE A 121 4.18 10.07 -0.83
C ILE A 121 2.85 10.67 -0.44
N TRP A 122 2.64 11.93 -0.82
CA TRP A 122 1.42 12.68 -0.56
C TRP A 122 0.57 12.74 -1.83
N ILE A 123 -0.71 12.41 -1.73
CA ILE A 123 -1.71 12.71 -2.76
C ILE A 123 -2.63 13.77 -2.17
N LEU A 124 -2.65 14.96 -2.77
CA LEU A 124 -3.36 16.11 -2.24
C LEU A 124 -4.76 16.25 -2.84
N PHE A 125 -5.70 16.78 -2.07
CA PHE A 125 -7.04 17.10 -2.51
C PHE A 125 -7.25 18.62 -2.56
N SER A 126 -7.85 19.11 -3.65
CA SER A 126 -8.18 20.54 -3.82
C SER A 126 -9.27 20.99 -2.85
N LEU A 127 -10.18 20.09 -2.50
CA LEU A 127 -11.20 20.27 -1.46
C LEU A 127 -11.07 19.15 -0.44
N PRO A 128 -11.27 19.40 0.87
CA PRO A 128 -11.24 18.34 1.86
C PRO A 128 -12.26 17.23 1.53
N VAL A 129 -11.84 15.98 1.62
CA VAL A 129 -12.66 14.80 1.32
C VAL A 129 -12.88 13.97 2.56
N HIS A 130 -13.95 13.18 2.63
CA HIS A 130 -14.14 12.25 3.75
C HIS A 130 -12.97 11.27 3.86
N ALA A 131 -12.48 11.07 5.09
CA ALA A 131 -11.35 10.19 5.37
C ALA A 131 -11.59 8.76 4.88
N LYS A 132 -12.85 8.30 4.89
CA LYS A 132 -13.30 7.05 4.25
C LYS A 132 -12.86 6.93 2.78
N ALA A 133 -13.17 7.93 1.97
CA ALA A 133 -12.86 7.96 0.54
C ALA A 133 -11.34 8.03 0.31
N ALA A 134 -10.64 8.89 1.06
CA ALA A 134 -9.18 9.00 0.99
C ALA A 134 -8.49 7.69 1.37
N ARG A 135 -8.94 7.04 2.46
CA ARG A 135 -8.40 5.76 2.90
C ARG A 135 -8.65 4.65 1.87
N TRP A 136 -9.84 4.61 1.28
CA TRP A 136 -10.15 3.68 0.20
C TRP A 136 -9.20 3.87 -0.99
N LEU A 137 -8.99 5.12 -1.43
CA LEU A 137 -8.08 5.44 -2.53
C LEU A 137 -6.66 4.92 -2.23
N GLY A 138 -6.14 5.22 -1.04
CA GLY A 138 -4.82 4.75 -0.63
C GLY A 138 -4.69 3.23 -0.60
N LEU A 139 -5.69 2.52 -0.05
CA LEU A 139 -5.70 1.06 -0.03
C LEU A 139 -5.77 0.47 -1.44
N ARG A 140 -6.56 1.09 -2.34
CA ARG A 140 -6.68 0.65 -3.73
C ARG A 140 -5.37 0.81 -4.49
N ILE A 141 -4.63 1.89 -4.25
CA ILE A 141 -3.30 2.09 -4.83
C ILE A 141 -2.33 1.01 -4.36
N LEU A 142 -2.32 0.68 -3.05
CA LEU A 142 -1.48 -0.40 -2.53
C LEU A 142 -1.84 -1.77 -3.12
N GLU A 143 -3.13 -2.05 -3.26
CA GLU A 143 -3.62 -3.29 -3.89
C GLU A 143 -3.11 -3.42 -5.33
N LEU A 144 -3.27 -2.36 -6.14
CA LEU A 144 -2.80 -2.34 -7.53
C LEU A 144 -1.27 -2.43 -7.62
N ALA A 145 -0.55 -1.83 -6.66
CA ALA A 145 0.90 -1.91 -6.56
C ALA A 145 1.39 -3.28 -6.05
N ASN A 146 0.47 -4.20 -5.70
CA ASN A 146 0.73 -5.47 -5.07
C ASN A 146 1.56 -5.33 -3.77
N LEU A 147 1.26 -4.27 -3.00
CA LEU A 147 1.90 -3.94 -1.73
C LEU A 147 0.99 -4.31 -0.56
N ASN A 148 1.59 -4.83 0.50
CA ASN A 148 0.85 -5.18 1.71
C ASN A 148 0.60 -3.94 2.57
N PRO A 149 -0.66 -3.56 2.85
CA PRO A 149 -0.99 -2.40 3.71
C PRO A 149 -0.58 -2.57 5.17
N LYS A 150 -0.08 -3.75 5.58
CA LYS A 150 0.56 -3.95 6.89
C LYS A 150 2.04 -3.51 6.91
N GLN A 151 2.66 -3.34 5.75
CA GLN A 151 4.08 -2.98 5.63
C GLN A 151 4.27 -1.51 5.27
N VAL A 152 3.29 -0.89 4.62
CA VAL A 152 3.27 0.53 4.30
C VAL A 152 2.32 1.23 5.26
N GLU A 153 2.80 2.24 5.98
CA GLU A 153 1.96 3.00 6.88
C GLU A 153 1.11 4.00 6.08
N LEU A 154 -0.17 3.67 5.93
CA LEU A 154 -1.13 4.46 5.16
C LEU A 154 -1.95 5.40 6.04
N PHE A 155 -2.01 6.65 5.64
CA PHE A 155 -2.84 7.70 6.22
C PHE A 155 -3.89 8.23 5.23
N PRO A 156 -5.12 8.54 5.69
CA PRO A 156 -5.55 8.54 7.09
C PRO A 156 -5.68 7.14 7.69
N LYS A 157 -5.30 6.98 8.95
CA LYS A 157 -5.32 5.68 9.66
C LYS A 157 -6.74 5.22 10.05
N GLN A 158 -7.64 6.17 10.23
CA GLN A 158 -9.04 5.96 10.56
C GLN A 158 -9.93 6.82 9.67
N SER A 159 -11.14 6.36 9.42
CA SER A 159 -12.13 7.05 8.59
C SER A 159 -12.98 8.06 9.37
N GLU A 160 -12.97 7.96 10.70
CA GLU A 160 -13.74 8.81 11.59
C GLU A 160 -12.94 9.11 12.85
N LEU A 161 -13.23 10.24 13.50
CA LEU A 161 -12.80 10.47 14.88
C LEU A 161 -13.73 9.71 15.83
N ASP A 162 -13.17 9.02 16.81
CA ASP A 162 -13.92 8.46 17.93
C ASP A 162 -13.57 9.19 19.24
N GLY A 163 -14.42 9.05 20.26
CA GLY A 163 -14.22 9.73 21.54
C GLY A 163 -12.91 9.35 22.26
N ALA A 164 -12.32 8.20 21.95
CA ALA A 164 -11.04 7.75 22.49
C ALA A 164 -9.84 8.38 21.76
N ARG A 165 -9.99 8.75 20.50
CA ARG A 165 -8.99 9.40 19.64
C ARG A 165 -9.54 10.69 19.06
N SER A 166 -9.91 11.62 19.95
CA SER A 166 -10.53 12.89 19.59
C SER A 166 -9.70 13.78 18.62
N PHE A 167 -8.41 13.49 18.45
CA PHE A 167 -7.52 14.17 17.50
C PHE A 167 -6.99 13.27 16.37
N GLY A 168 -7.26 11.97 16.42
CA GLY A 168 -6.77 11.02 15.43
C GLY A 168 -5.25 10.84 15.46
N ASN A 169 -4.69 10.55 14.28
CA ASN A 169 -3.25 10.39 14.07
C ASN A 169 -2.68 11.61 13.36
N LEU A 170 -1.36 11.77 13.38
CA LEU A 170 -0.62 12.87 12.78
C LEU A 170 0.48 12.37 11.84
N VAL A 171 0.94 13.25 10.95
CA VAL A 171 2.18 13.07 10.18
C VAL A 171 3.00 14.36 10.28
N LYS A 172 4.34 14.26 10.36
CA LYS A 172 5.23 15.43 10.33
C LYS A 172 4.98 16.21 9.04
N LEU A 173 4.85 17.53 9.14
CA LEU A 173 4.71 18.37 7.94
C LEU A 173 5.99 18.33 7.08
N PRO A 174 5.83 18.49 5.75
CA PRO A 174 6.97 18.55 4.84
C PRO A 174 7.91 19.71 5.12
N LEU A 175 9.15 19.57 4.64
CA LEU A 175 10.24 20.54 4.78
C LEU A 175 10.72 20.81 6.23
N GLY A 176 10.19 20.07 7.20
CA GLY A 176 10.55 20.18 8.61
C GLY A 176 11.83 19.46 9.02
N PHE A 177 12.54 20.04 9.99
CA PHE A 177 13.64 19.39 10.68
C PHE A 177 13.15 18.28 11.62
N HIS A 178 13.66 17.07 11.50
CA HIS A 178 13.34 15.94 12.38
C HIS A 178 14.19 16.00 13.66
N ARG A 179 13.54 16.05 14.83
CA ARG A 179 14.20 16.36 16.10
C ARG A 179 15.09 15.27 16.67
N VAL A 180 14.78 14.00 16.41
CA VAL A 180 15.56 12.86 16.89
C VAL A 180 16.75 12.64 15.96
N GLU A 181 16.47 12.31 14.71
CA GLU A 181 17.46 12.04 13.67
C GLU A 181 18.31 13.26 13.24
N LYS A 182 17.94 14.48 13.65
CA LYS A 182 18.62 15.74 13.30
C LYS A 182 18.81 15.93 11.78
N LYS A 183 17.83 15.47 10.99
CA LYS A 183 17.81 15.55 9.52
C LYS A 183 16.67 16.41 9.05
N TRP A 184 16.87 17.12 7.94
CA TRP A 184 15.80 17.85 7.30
C TRP A 184 15.02 16.96 6.35
N SER A 185 13.72 17.22 6.19
CA SER A 185 13.04 16.74 5.00
C SER A 185 13.28 17.61 3.77
N ARG A 186 13.13 16.98 2.61
CA ARG A 186 13.29 17.58 1.28
C ARG A 186 12.17 17.06 0.38
N ILE A 187 11.55 17.94 -0.39
CA ILE A 187 10.74 17.50 -1.52
C ILE A 187 11.69 16.97 -2.59
N LEU A 188 11.32 15.87 -3.22
CA LEU A 188 12.10 15.21 -4.25
C LEU A 188 11.35 15.25 -5.57
N ASP A 189 12.13 15.19 -6.65
CA ASP A 189 11.63 14.93 -7.98
C ASP A 189 11.05 13.51 -8.07
N LEU A 190 9.89 13.39 -8.71
CA LEU A 190 9.09 12.15 -8.74
C LEU A 190 9.78 11.00 -9.49
N GLU A 191 10.69 11.30 -10.41
CA GLU A 191 11.40 10.31 -11.22
C GLU A 191 12.81 10.05 -10.72
N THR A 192 13.56 11.13 -10.49
CA THR A 192 15.00 11.06 -10.17
C THR A 192 15.27 10.86 -8.68
N PHE A 193 14.31 11.21 -7.82
CA PHE A 193 14.47 11.26 -6.34
C PHE A 193 15.51 12.30 -5.89
N GLU A 194 15.90 13.24 -6.75
CA GLU A 194 16.79 14.33 -6.38
C GLU A 194 16.04 15.46 -5.66
N PRO A 195 16.66 16.15 -4.68
CA PRO A 195 16.02 17.24 -3.96
C PRO A 195 15.60 18.41 -4.87
N LEU A 196 14.38 18.88 -4.70
CA LEU A 196 13.84 20.07 -5.35
C LEU A 196 13.88 21.29 -4.42
N PRO A 197 13.86 22.52 -5.00
CA PRO A 197 13.62 23.73 -4.23
C PRO A 197 12.31 23.69 -3.45
N ASN A 198 12.29 24.34 -2.28
CA ASN A 198 11.13 24.31 -1.37
C ASN A 198 9.87 24.96 -1.96
N ASP A 199 10.01 25.89 -2.91
CA ASP A 199 8.90 26.60 -3.54
C ASP A 199 8.13 25.74 -4.55
N VAL A 200 8.59 24.52 -4.85
CA VAL A 200 7.83 23.56 -5.67
C VAL A 200 6.42 23.31 -5.11
N VAL A 201 6.23 23.40 -3.79
CA VAL A 201 4.91 23.25 -3.15
C VAL A 201 3.88 24.29 -3.62
N LEU A 202 4.32 25.43 -4.18
CA LEU A 202 3.45 26.45 -4.76
C LEU A 202 2.85 26.03 -6.12
N SER A 203 3.43 25.00 -6.74
CA SER A 203 3.02 24.51 -8.06
C SER A 203 2.13 23.26 -8.00
N VAL A 204 1.78 22.82 -6.78
CA VAL A 204 1.02 21.60 -6.53
C VAL A 204 -0.48 21.91 -6.48
N TRP A 205 -1.26 21.09 -7.16
CA TRP A 205 -2.70 21.21 -7.30
C TRP A 205 -3.35 19.90 -6.92
N GLY A 206 -4.21 19.91 -5.89
CA GLY A 206 -4.87 18.69 -5.45
C GLY A 206 -5.90 18.17 -6.46
N ILE A 207 -6.20 16.88 -6.41
CA ILE A 207 -7.33 16.32 -7.16
C ILE A 207 -8.66 16.62 -6.45
N SER A 208 -9.76 16.52 -7.19
CA SER A 208 -11.12 16.57 -6.65
C SER A 208 -11.92 15.39 -7.19
N PHE A 209 -12.93 14.97 -6.45
CA PHE A 209 -13.92 14.01 -6.93
C PHE A 209 -15.13 14.75 -7.49
N SER A 210 -15.78 14.19 -8.52
CA SER A 210 -17.13 14.60 -8.87
C SER A 210 -18.09 14.21 -7.74
N ASP A 211 -19.22 14.90 -7.62
CA ASP A 211 -20.24 14.54 -6.63
C ASP A 211 -20.73 13.09 -6.79
N ALA A 212 -20.85 12.62 -8.04
CA ALA A 212 -21.26 11.25 -8.34
C ALA A 212 -20.23 10.22 -7.86
N ASP A 213 -18.94 10.45 -8.12
CA ASP A 213 -17.86 9.58 -7.64
C ASP A 213 -17.78 9.58 -6.13
N PHE A 214 -17.97 10.76 -5.52
CA PHE A 214 -17.98 10.90 -4.07
C PHE A 214 -19.10 10.09 -3.42
N GLN A 215 -20.34 10.19 -3.94
CA GLN A 215 -21.47 9.40 -3.44
C GLN A 215 -21.24 7.90 -3.62
N ARG A 216 -20.67 7.49 -4.77
CA ARG A 216 -20.31 6.10 -5.01
C ARG A 216 -19.28 5.60 -4.00
N LEU A 217 -18.23 6.38 -3.72
CA LEU A 217 -17.20 6.03 -2.73
C LEU A 217 -17.77 5.92 -1.32
N LEU A 218 -18.67 6.82 -0.93
CA LEU A 218 -19.34 6.77 0.37
C LEU A 218 -20.28 5.57 0.51
N SER A 219 -20.90 5.13 -0.59
CA SER A 219 -21.78 3.95 -0.62
C SER A 219 -21.05 2.63 -0.39
N PHE A 220 -19.73 2.58 -0.61
CA PHE A 220 -18.96 1.36 -0.37
C PHE A 220 -19.01 1.00 1.11
N GLU A 221 -19.38 -0.25 1.41
CA GLU A 221 -19.33 -0.76 2.77
C GLU A 221 -17.90 -0.67 3.29
N GLU A 222 -17.74 0.12 4.35
CA GLU A 222 -16.51 0.12 5.11
C GLU A 222 -16.46 -1.20 5.87
N LYS A 223 -15.77 -2.19 5.32
CA LYS A 223 -15.38 -3.34 6.11
C LYS A 223 -14.43 -2.79 7.19
N LYS A 224 -14.96 -2.55 8.40
CA LYS A 224 -14.15 -2.33 9.59
C LYS A 224 -13.16 -3.51 9.64
N HIS A 225 -11.91 -3.23 9.28
CA HIS A 225 -10.90 -4.20 8.84
C HIS A 225 -11.05 -4.75 7.41
N VAL A 226 -10.69 -3.95 6.40
CA VAL A 226 -9.96 -4.51 5.24
C VAL A 226 -8.48 -4.63 5.62
N GLN A 227 -8.21 -5.42 6.65
CA GLN A 227 -7.26 -6.49 6.37
C GLN A 227 -8.10 -7.47 5.56
N ALA A 228 -7.82 -7.65 4.28
CA ALA A 228 -7.89 -9.02 3.80
C ALA A 228 -6.84 -9.79 4.59
N MET A 229 -7.14 -10.12 5.86
CA MET A 229 -6.72 -11.41 6.31
C MET A 229 -7.44 -12.34 5.36
N PHE A 230 -6.71 -12.87 4.39
CA PHE A 230 -6.86 -14.29 4.14
C PHE A 230 -6.54 -14.95 5.48
N SER A 231 -7.50 -14.96 6.40
CA SER A 231 -7.52 -16.00 7.41
C SER A 231 -7.60 -17.25 6.56
N PHE A 232 -6.51 -18.02 6.59
CA PHE A 232 -6.58 -19.37 6.07
C PHE A 232 -7.76 -20.03 6.77
N PRO A 233 -8.53 -20.87 6.06
CA PRO A 233 -9.58 -21.64 6.69
C PRO A 233 -9.00 -22.33 7.94
N GLU A 234 -9.62 -22.12 9.10
CA GLU A 234 -9.13 -22.75 10.35
C GLU A 234 -9.12 -24.27 10.21
N ASN A 235 -10.05 -24.80 9.40
CA ASN A 235 -10.19 -26.22 9.09
C ASN A 235 -9.91 -26.49 7.61
N TYR A 236 -8.82 -27.21 7.37
CA TYR A 236 -8.44 -27.68 6.05
C TYR A 236 -9.14 -29.00 5.73
N LYS A 237 -9.90 -29.05 4.64
CA LYS A 237 -10.74 -30.21 4.30
C LYS A 237 -10.14 -31.00 3.13
N PRO A 238 -10.24 -32.34 3.13
CA PRO A 238 -9.91 -33.12 1.96
C PRO A 238 -10.87 -32.80 0.82
N LEU A 239 -10.34 -32.78 -0.40
CA LEU A 239 -11.14 -32.75 -1.62
C LEU A 239 -11.78 -34.11 -1.85
N ARG A 240 -12.88 -34.15 -2.59
CA ARG A 240 -13.47 -35.41 -3.06
C ARG A 240 -12.54 -36.03 -4.09
N SER A 241 -12.53 -37.35 -4.20
CA SER A 241 -11.70 -38.07 -5.17
C SER A 241 -11.90 -37.59 -6.62
N THR A 242 -13.13 -37.25 -7.00
CA THR A 242 -13.44 -36.69 -8.32
C THR A 242 -12.82 -35.31 -8.55
N GLU A 243 -12.73 -34.49 -7.50
CA GLU A 243 -12.11 -33.16 -7.58
C GLU A 243 -10.58 -33.28 -7.61
N GLU A 244 -10.01 -34.19 -6.81
CA GLU A 244 -8.57 -34.50 -6.87
C GLU A 244 -8.17 -34.93 -8.28
N GLU A 245 -8.92 -35.85 -8.90
CA GLU A 245 -8.64 -36.32 -10.26
C GLU A 245 -8.74 -35.21 -11.31
N GLN A 246 -9.73 -34.32 -11.22
CA GLN A 246 -9.83 -33.17 -12.13
C GLN A 246 -8.61 -32.24 -12.04
N VAL A 247 -8.12 -32.00 -10.82
CA VAL A 247 -6.93 -31.18 -10.60
C VAL A 247 -5.68 -31.88 -11.12
N VAL A 248 -5.55 -33.19 -10.88
CA VAL A 248 -4.45 -34.02 -11.40
C VAL A 248 -4.38 -33.91 -12.93
N GLN A 249 -5.49 -34.15 -13.63
CA GLN A 249 -5.55 -34.08 -15.09
C GLN A 249 -5.18 -32.68 -15.61
N PHE A 250 -5.65 -31.63 -14.93
CA PHE A 250 -5.30 -30.26 -15.28
C PHE A 250 -3.79 -29.99 -15.10
N LEU A 251 -3.22 -30.33 -13.95
CA LEU A 251 -1.81 -30.06 -13.66
C LEU A 251 -0.89 -30.86 -14.58
N ALA A 252 -1.19 -32.14 -14.82
CA ALA A 252 -0.41 -33.03 -15.67
C ALA A 252 -0.24 -32.46 -17.10
N LYS A 253 -1.26 -31.77 -17.64
CA LYS A 253 -1.18 -31.11 -18.96
C LYS A 253 -0.04 -30.09 -19.06
N TYR A 254 0.30 -29.43 -17.95
CA TYR A 254 1.27 -28.32 -17.92
C TYR A 254 2.53 -28.65 -17.10
N TRP A 255 2.65 -29.89 -16.60
CA TRP A 255 3.75 -30.33 -15.74
C TRP A 255 5.01 -30.66 -16.54
N ARG A 256 5.75 -29.63 -16.94
CA ARG A 256 6.98 -29.75 -17.75
C ARG A 256 8.20 -29.25 -16.96
N VAL A 257 9.38 -29.86 -17.15
CA VAL A 257 10.64 -29.51 -16.43
C VAL A 257 10.87 -28.00 -16.29
N LYS A 258 10.64 -27.22 -17.34
CA LYS A 258 10.84 -25.76 -17.34
C LYS A 258 9.89 -24.99 -16.40
N HIS A 259 8.68 -25.50 -16.15
CA HIS A 259 7.60 -24.77 -15.48
C HIS A 259 6.97 -25.51 -14.28
N ARG A 260 7.28 -26.79 -14.08
CA ARG A 260 6.71 -27.63 -13.01
C ARG A 260 6.95 -27.07 -11.61
N ASN A 261 8.14 -26.49 -11.36
CA ASN A 261 8.47 -25.79 -10.10
C ASN A 261 7.49 -24.64 -9.79
N THR A 262 7.29 -23.77 -10.79
CA THR A 262 6.42 -22.60 -10.68
C THR A 262 4.96 -23.02 -10.53
N LEU A 263 4.54 -24.02 -11.32
CA LEU A 263 3.18 -24.56 -11.30
C LEU A 263 2.84 -25.21 -9.96
N GLU A 264 3.74 -26.05 -9.43
CA GLU A 264 3.60 -26.69 -8.12
C GLU A 264 3.52 -25.66 -7.00
N THR A 265 4.44 -24.69 -6.98
CA THR A 265 4.46 -23.62 -5.96
C THR A 265 3.16 -22.82 -5.97
N ALA A 266 2.64 -22.52 -7.16
CA ALA A 266 1.39 -21.80 -7.35
C ALA A 266 0.18 -22.63 -6.95
N PHE A 267 0.17 -23.92 -7.29
CA PHE A 267 -0.85 -24.87 -6.86
C PHE A 267 -0.90 -25.03 -5.34
N LEU A 268 0.24 -25.23 -4.68
CA LEU A 268 0.30 -25.38 -3.22
C LEU A 268 -0.13 -24.09 -2.50
N GLY A 269 0.25 -22.92 -3.03
CA GLY A 269 -0.23 -21.66 -2.49
C GLY A 269 -1.73 -21.43 -2.71
N TYR A 270 -2.29 -21.91 -3.83
CA TYR A 270 -3.74 -21.96 -4.04
C TYR A 270 -4.45 -22.88 -3.03
N CYS A 271 -3.93 -24.09 -2.82
CA CYS A 271 -4.47 -25.07 -1.88
C CYS A 271 -4.52 -24.52 -0.45
N LEU A 272 -3.45 -23.88 0.00
CA LEU A 272 -3.43 -23.20 1.30
C LEU A 272 -4.54 -22.14 1.35
N LYS A 273 -4.59 -21.21 0.38
CA LYS A 273 -5.61 -20.13 0.35
C LYS A 273 -7.05 -20.64 0.32
N LYS A 274 -7.29 -21.84 -0.22
CA LYS A 274 -8.62 -22.47 -0.31
C LYS A 274 -8.92 -23.46 0.83
N GLY A 275 -7.97 -23.72 1.72
CA GLY A 275 -8.14 -24.68 2.82
C GLY A 275 -8.23 -26.13 2.36
N VAL A 276 -7.51 -26.49 1.30
CA VAL A 276 -7.38 -27.89 0.85
C VAL A 276 -6.41 -28.62 1.77
N SER A 277 -6.78 -29.78 2.32
CA SER A 277 -5.95 -30.53 3.26
C SER A 277 -4.58 -30.92 2.70
N TYR A 278 -3.62 -31.06 3.62
CA TYR A 278 -2.29 -31.58 3.31
C TYR A 278 -2.37 -32.91 2.56
N GLU A 279 -3.22 -33.82 3.03
CA GLU A 279 -3.40 -35.15 2.43
C GLU A 279 -3.89 -35.08 0.98
N SER A 280 -4.84 -34.19 0.68
CA SER A 280 -5.31 -33.99 -0.69
C SER A 280 -4.25 -33.35 -1.57
N ALA A 281 -3.56 -32.31 -1.09
CA ALA A 281 -2.48 -31.68 -1.85
C ALA A 281 -1.35 -32.67 -2.15
N LYS A 282 -0.97 -33.49 -1.17
CA LYS A 282 0.07 -34.52 -1.31
C LYS A 282 -0.33 -35.59 -2.32
N ARG A 283 -1.53 -36.15 -2.23
CA ARG A 283 -2.03 -37.14 -3.20
C ARG A 283 -2.08 -36.58 -4.62
N ILE A 284 -2.52 -35.33 -4.78
CA ILE A 284 -2.56 -34.68 -6.10
C ILE A 284 -1.14 -34.56 -6.67
N VAL A 285 -0.19 -33.99 -5.91
CA VAL A 285 1.20 -33.83 -6.39
C VAL A 285 1.84 -35.19 -6.68
N GLU A 286 1.66 -36.17 -5.81
CA GLU A 286 2.14 -37.54 -6.00
C GLU A 286 1.61 -38.13 -7.32
N ARG A 287 0.31 -38.03 -7.55
CA ARG A 287 -0.34 -38.59 -8.74
C ARG A 287 0.10 -37.88 -10.02
N VAL A 288 0.29 -36.56 -9.97
CA VAL A 288 0.83 -35.80 -11.11
C VAL A 288 2.26 -36.23 -11.43
N CYS A 289 3.11 -36.43 -10.40
CA CYS A 289 4.47 -36.93 -10.59
C CYS A 289 4.47 -38.33 -11.24
N ASP A 290 3.60 -39.23 -10.79
CA ASP A 290 3.49 -40.58 -11.36
C ASP A 290 3.03 -40.57 -12.82
N LEU A 291 2.02 -39.75 -13.14
CA LEU A 291 1.49 -39.65 -14.50
C LEU A 291 2.47 -39.00 -15.48
N THR A 292 3.32 -38.09 -14.99
CA THR A 292 4.29 -37.36 -15.82
C THR A 292 5.70 -37.91 -15.75
N VAL A 293 5.89 -38.99 -14.98
CA VAL A 293 7.18 -39.65 -14.74
C VAL A 293 8.23 -38.63 -14.25
N ASP A 294 7.84 -37.81 -13.27
CA ASP A 294 8.69 -36.75 -12.73
C ASP A 294 9.86 -37.35 -11.92
N GLU A 295 11.07 -37.20 -12.44
CA GLU A 295 12.31 -37.69 -11.84
C GLU A 295 12.63 -37.02 -10.50
N GLU A 296 12.01 -35.87 -10.20
CA GLU A 296 12.19 -35.14 -8.94
C GLU A 296 11.07 -35.41 -7.93
N LYS A 297 10.24 -36.47 -8.10
CA LYS A 297 9.08 -36.79 -7.26
C LYS A 297 9.32 -36.59 -5.76
N ASP A 298 10.41 -37.11 -5.21
CA ASP A 298 10.71 -36.98 -3.78
C ASP A 298 10.92 -35.52 -3.33
N ALA A 299 11.51 -34.68 -4.19
CA ALA A 299 11.66 -33.25 -3.92
C ALA A 299 10.32 -32.51 -3.98
N ARG A 300 9.43 -32.91 -4.89
CA ARG A 300 8.05 -32.39 -5.01
C ARG A 300 7.27 -32.64 -3.72
N LEU A 301 7.30 -33.87 -3.24
CA LEU A 301 6.61 -34.25 -2.00
C LEU A 301 7.17 -33.49 -0.78
N ARG A 302 8.49 -33.28 -0.69
CA ARG A 302 9.09 -32.41 0.33
C ARG A 302 8.63 -30.95 0.23
N LEU A 303 8.36 -30.46 -0.98
CA LEU A 303 7.84 -29.10 -1.16
C LEU A 303 6.40 -28.97 -0.63
N VAL A 304 5.58 -30.02 -0.75
CA VAL A 304 4.25 -30.08 -0.11
C VAL A 304 4.40 -29.96 1.40
N ASP A 305 5.29 -30.74 2.02
CA ASP A 305 5.57 -30.69 3.46
C ASP A 305 5.96 -29.28 3.90
N TYR A 306 6.95 -28.69 3.22
CA TYR A 306 7.44 -27.34 3.51
C TYR A 306 6.35 -26.27 3.41
N HIS A 307 5.48 -26.34 2.39
CA HIS A 307 4.39 -25.39 2.23
C HIS A 307 3.38 -25.48 3.38
N TYR A 308 2.98 -26.69 3.75
CA TYR A 308 1.99 -26.91 4.80
C TYR A 308 2.54 -26.76 6.22
N GLN A 309 3.84 -26.89 6.43
CA GLN A 309 4.47 -26.67 7.74
C GLN A 309 4.91 -25.21 7.94
N ASN A 310 5.56 -24.61 6.93
CA ASN A 310 6.31 -23.36 7.11
C ASN A 310 5.68 -22.15 6.42
N ARG A 311 4.84 -22.35 5.40
CA ARG A 311 4.37 -21.24 4.55
C ARG A 311 2.95 -20.76 4.83
N ARG A 312 2.24 -21.37 5.78
CA ARG A 312 0.91 -20.92 6.22
C ARG A 312 0.91 -19.46 6.68
N ASN A 313 2.00 -18.97 7.25
CA ASN A 313 2.06 -17.59 7.75
C ASN A 313 2.26 -16.54 6.63
N LEU A 314 2.49 -16.97 5.38
CA LEU A 314 2.75 -16.06 4.25
C LEU A 314 1.48 -15.41 3.69
N GLY A 315 0.28 -15.94 3.96
CA GLY A 315 -0.99 -15.28 3.62
C GLY A 315 -1.11 -14.95 2.14
N ALA A 316 -1.34 -13.67 1.86
CA ALA A 316 -1.46 -13.13 0.51
C ALA A 316 -0.18 -13.34 -0.35
N LYS A 317 1.00 -13.46 0.28
CA LYS A 317 2.30 -13.63 -0.42
C LYS A 317 2.50 -15.02 -1.04
N LEU A 318 1.64 -15.98 -0.75
CA LEU A 318 1.68 -17.28 -1.43
C LEU A 318 1.37 -17.09 -2.92
N ALA A 319 2.11 -17.79 -3.79
CA ALA A 319 1.74 -17.95 -5.19
C ALA A 319 0.33 -18.57 -5.30
N GLY A 320 -0.36 -18.38 -6.41
CA GLY A 320 -1.75 -18.83 -6.54
C GLY A 320 -2.25 -18.76 -7.97
N VAL A 321 -3.53 -18.44 -8.15
CA VAL A 321 -4.19 -18.46 -9.47
C VAL A 321 -3.48 -17.61 -10.51
N SER A 322 -2.92 -16.44 -10.16
CA SER A 322 -2.18 -15.59 -11.10
C SER A 322 -0.97 -16.30 -11.71
N TRP A 323 -0.17 -16.97 -10.87
CA TRP A 323 1.01 -17.72 -11.30
C TRP A 323 0.64 -18.98 -12.11
N ILE A 324 -0.47 -19.64 -11.75
CA ILE A 324 -1.01 -20.75 -12.57
C ILE A 324 -1.35 -20.24 -13.98
N ARG A 325 -2.00 -19.08 -14.09
CA ARG A 325 -2.36 -18.48 -15.40
C ARG A 325 -1.15 -18.13 -16.24
N GLU A 326 -0.06 -17.66 -15.64
CA GLU A 326 1.20 -17.38 -16.35
C GLU A 326 1.80 -18.66 -16.96
N VAL A 327 1.84 -19.75 -16.20
CA VAL A 327 2.34 -21.05 -16.70
C VAL A 327 1.46 -21.58 -17.82
N VAL A 328 0.13 -21.54 -17.67
CA VAL A 328 -0.80 -22.02 -18.70
C VAL A 328 -0.64 -21.22 -19.99
N LYS A 329 -0.68 -19.88 -19.92
CA LYS A 329 -0.50 -19.01 -21.09
C LYS A 329 0.86 -19.20 -21.77
N GLY A 330 1.94 -19.33 -20.99
CA GLY A 330 3.28 -19.55 -21.52
C GLY A 330 3.48 -20.94 -22.13
N SER A 331 2.64 -21.92 -21.80
CA SER A 331 2.71 -23.29 -22.31
C SER A 331 1.95 -23.47 -23.63
N ASP A 332 0.95 -22.62 -23.90
CA ASP A 332 0.17 -22.60 -25.15
C ASP A 332 0.85 -21.76 -26.26
N LEU A 333 1.95 -21.05 -25.95
CA LEU A 333 2.73 -20.21 -26.88
C LEU A 333 3.90 -20.96 -27.55
N LYS A 334 3.82 -22.30 -27.67
CA LYS A 334 4.82 -23.13 -28.36
C LYS A 334 4.21 -24.18 -29.26
#